data_AF-A0A2J0KPV7-F1
#
_entry.id   AF-A0A2J0KPV7-F1
#
_cell.length_a   1.000
_cell.length_b   1.000
_cell.length_c   1.000
_cell.angle_alpha   90.00
_cell.angle_beta   90.00
_cell.angle_gamma   90.00
#
_symmetry.space_group_name_H-M   'P 1'
#
loop_
_entity.id
_entity.type
_entity.pdbx_description
1 polymer ?
#
loop_
_entity_poly.entity_id
_entity_poly.type
_entity_poly.pdbx_seq_one_letter_code
_entity_poly.pdbx_strand_id
1 'polypeptide(L)'
;MKKALRAGEKGTIFLTTMVSMLIMILIGGYIFQVTTQDTHLIAKMKKSLQAQQIAEAGLARGLSTLATNWSSSIATSDVSLGVGSYSTSLISSGGRYLVSSLGTVNDVSRTVTAEVTAPVTSAFNYALAAGSELEFEIVGQSFIVTGGDLYGGEEVKLEAQAGSSTITVGKIDSGGEIEVSGSRTITTGTRTENAPQVTFPMVDFSYYQSIAQSTGTYYSASKTFSTTNSIPSPDGRVVFVNGNVTISASQSTTATIVAIGSITISGGTTTISPPSTQPAMLTQTGTITVSGTGASNPSGLSVTGLIYSGNNFTITGNHHTVTVDGLIVSHGKLEGDYSGSAHNDLTINYVNPGNLSGISGGSNSTTIASYNS
;
A
#
# COMPACT_ATOMS: atom_id res chain seq x y z
N MET A 1 -47.83 -94.56 24.62
CA MET A 1 -47.77 -93.08 24.67
C MET A 1 -46.38 -92.45 24.46
N LYS A 2 -45.24 -93.18 24.46
CA LYS A 2 -43.89 -92.59 24.26
C LYS A 2 -43.46 -92.31 22.80
N LYS A 3 -44.18 -92.80 21.78
CA LYS A 3 -43.84 -92.62 20.35
C LYS A 3 -44.34 -91.29 19.77
N ALA A 4 -45.40 -90.70 20.33
CA ALA A 4 -45.97 -89.42 19.86
C ALA A 4 -45.19 -88.19 20.37
N LEU A 5 -44.62 -88.27 21.58
CA LEU A 5 -43.79 -87.20 22.17
C LEU A 5 -42.46 -86.99 21.41
N ARG A 6 -41.81 -88.06 20.93
CA ARG A 6 -40.56 -87.97 20.14
C ARG A 6 -40.75 -87.44 18.70
N ALA A 7 -41.97 -87.45 18.17
CA ALA A 7 -42.28 -86.90 16.85
C ALA A 7 -42.44 -85.37 16.90
N GLY A 8 -42.99 -84.84 18.01
CA GLY A 8 -43.04 -83.39 18.27
C GLY A 8 -41.66 -82.77 18.42
N GLU A 9 -40.77 -83.38 19.21
CA GLU A 9 -39.40 -82.89 19.45
C GLU A 9 -38.57 -82.74 18.17
N LYS A 10 -38.68 -83.68 17.22
CA LYS A 10 -37.97 -83.58 15.93
C LYS A 10 -38.50 -82.47 15.03
N GLY A 11 -39.81 -82.20 15.07
CA GLY A 11 -40.43 -81.09 14.34
C GLY A 11 -40.06 -79.72 14.92
N THR A 12 -39.99 -79.61 16.25
CA THR A 12 -39.60 -78.35 16.92
C THR A 12 -38.12 -78.03 16.70
N ILE A 13 -37.24 -79.03 16.73
CA ILE A 13 -35.80 -78.85 16.44
C ILE A 13 -35.61 -78.38 14.99
N PHE A 14 -36.32 -78.97 14.03
CA PHE A 14 -36.25 -78.54 12.63
C PHE A 14 -36.68 -77.07 12.48
N LEU A 15 -37.80 -76.69 13.11
CA LEU A 15 -38.31 -75.32 13.07
C LEU A 15 -37.34 -74.31 13.70
N THR A 16 -36.76 -74.61 14.87
CA THR A 16 -35.78 -73.72 15.52
C THR A 16 -34.50 -73.59 14.70
N THR A 17 -34.00 -74.66 14.07
CA THR A 17 -32.86 -74.55 13.13
C THR A 17 -33.20 -73.72 11.90
N MET A 18 -34.42 -73.85 11.35
CA MET A 18 -34.84 -73.08 10.18
C MET A 18 -34.94 -71.59 10.50
N VAL A 19 -35.53 -71.24 11.65
CA VAL A 19 -35.61 -69.85 12.13
C VAL A 19 -34.21 -69.29 12.42
N SER A 20 -33.33 -70.08 13.02
CA SER A 20 -31.94 -69.67 13.29
C SER A 20 -31.16 -69.43 12.01
N MET A 21 -31.32 -70.28 11.00
CA MET A 21 -30.74 -70.08 9.66
C MET A 21 -31.30 -68.83 8.98
N LEU A 22 -32.60 -68.58 9.09
CA LEU A 22 -33.23 -67.41 8.51
C LEU A 22 -32.70 -66.11 9.14
N ILE A 23 -32.55 -66.09 10.47
CA ILE A 23 -31.95 -64.96 11.19
C ILE A 23 -30.48 -64.74 10.78
N MET A 24 -29.69 -65.81 10.66
CA MET A 24 -28.30 -65.73 10.18
C MET A 24 -28.21 -65.13 8.77
N ILE A 25 -29.10 -65.53 7.85
CA ILE A 25 -29.14 -64.98 6.49
C ILE A 25 -29.51 -63.50 6.50
N LEU A 26 -30.48 -63.09 7.33
CA LEU A 26 -30.86 -61.68 7.46
C LEU A 26 -29.73 -60.83 8.02
N ILE A 27 -29.04 -61.31 9.06
CA ILE A 27 -27.88 -60.62 9.64
C ILE A 27 -26.74 -60.56 8.61
N GLY A 28 -26.44 -61.66 7.92
CA GLY A 28 -25.42 -61.71 6.88
C GLY A 28 -25.71 -60.77 5.71
N GLY A 29 -26.96 -60.70 5.27
CA GLY A 29 -27.41 -59.78 4.23
C GLY A 29 -27.27 -58.31 4.65
N TYR A 30 -27.63 -57.99 5.90
CA TYR A 30 -27.46 -56.64 6.44
C TYR A 30 -25.98 -56.23 6.52
N ILE A 31 -25.10 -57.11 7.03
CA ILE A 31 -23.66 -56.84 7.10
C ILE A 31 -23.08 -56.63 5.69
N PHE A 32 -23.49 -57.45 4.72
CA PHE A 32 -23.06 -57.31 3.33
C PHE A 32 -23.49 -55.95 2.74
N GLN A 33 -24.73 -55.54 2.99
CA GLN A 33 -25.25 -54.24 2.56
C GLN A 33 -24.46 -53.07 3.17
N VAL A 34 -24.23 -53.08 4.48
CA VAL A 34 -23.44 -52.04 5.18
C VAL A 34 -22.01 -52.00 4.63
N THR A 35 -21.37 -53.15 4.45
CA THR A 35 -19.99 -53.23 3.90
C THR A 35 -19.90 -52.63 2.49
N THR A 36 -20.92 -52.85 1.66
CA THR A 36 -20.99 -52.29 0.30
C THR A 36 -21.13 -50.77 0.36
N GLN A 37 -21.99 -50.26 1.25
CA GLN A 37 -22.17 -48.81 1.46
C GLN A 37 -20.88 -48.15 1.95
N ASP A 38 -20.21 -48.74 2.94
CA ASP A 38 -18.94 -48.24 3.47
C ASP A 38 -17.86 -48.22 2.39
N THR A 39 -17.78 -49.25 1.55
CA THR A 39 -16.81 -49.31 0.46
C THR A 39 -17.03 -48.16 -0.54
N HIS A 40 -18.27 -47.87 -0.91
CA HIS A 40 -18.59 -46.74 -1.79
C HIS A 40 -18.27 -45.39 -1.12
N LEU A 41 -18.56 -45.26 0.16
CA LEU A 41 -18.29 -44.04 0.92
C LEU A 41 -16.78 -43.79 1.04
N ILE A 42 -15.99 -44.82 1.36
CA ILE A 42 -14.52 -44.74 1.42
C ILE A 42 -13.94 -44.37 0.05
N ALA A 43 -14.44 -44.97 -1.03
CA ALA A 43 -14.01 -44.63 -2.37
C ALA A 43 -14.30 -43.15 -2.71
N LYS A 44 -15.47 -42.64 -2.31
CA LYS A 44 -15.83 -41.22 -2.49
C LYS A 44 -14.98 -40.29 -1.62
N MET A 45 -14.72 -40.66 -0.37
CA MET A 45 -13.84 -39.91 0.54
C MET A 45 -12.41 -39.84 -0.01
N LYS A 46 -11.88 -40.95 -0.52
CA LYS A 46 -10.57 -40.99 -1.18
C LYS A 46 -10.51 -40.01 -2.35
N LYS A 47 -11.48 -40.05 -3.26
CA LYS A 47 -11.55 -39.11 -4.41
C LYS A 47 -11.65 -37.66 -3.94
N SER A 48 -12.43 -37.39 -2.90
CA SER A 48 -12.56 -36.06 -2.30
C SER A 48 -11.25 -35.54 -1.73
N LEU A 49 -10.49 -36.36 -1.01
CA LEU A 49 -9.18 -35.98 -0.48
C LEU A 49 -8.17 -35.73 -1.60
N GLN A 50 -8.17 -36.57 -2.64
CA GLN A 50 -7.32 -36.39 -3.81
C GLN A 50 -7.66 -35.08 -4.56
N ALA A 51 -8.94 -34.78 -4.76
CA ALA A 51 -9.38 -33.53 -5.37
C ALA A 51 -8.96 -32.30 -4.54
N GLN A 52 -9.05 -32.39 -3.20
CA GLN A 52 -8.57 -31.33 -2.32
C GLN A 52 -7.05 -31.13 -2.42
N GLN A 53 -6.25 -32.21 -2.39
CA GLN A 53 -4.79 -32.10 -2.53
C GLN A 53 -4.37 -31.51 -3.87
N ILE A 54 -5.08 -31.85 -4.95
CA ILE A 54 -4.85 -31.27 -6.28
C ILE A 54 -5.22 -29.77 -6.29
N ALA A 55 -6.31 -29.37 -5.64
CA ALA A 55 -6.67 -27.97 -5.46
C ALA A 55 -5.61 -27.20 -4.64
N GLU A 56 -5.09 -27.78 -3.56
CA GLU A 56 -4.01 -27.18 -2.76
C GLU A 56 -2.72 -27.00 -3.57
N ALA A 57 -2.37 -27.95 -4.43
CA ALA A 57 -1.22 -27.84 -5.34
C ALA A 57 -1.42 -26.73 -6.40
N GLY A 58 -2.62 -26.64 -6.99
CA GLY A 58 -2.98 -25.57 -7.91
C GLY A 58 -2.92 -24.20 -7.24
N LEU A 59 -3.43 -24.10 -6.01
CA LEU A 59 -3.35 -22.89 -5.20
C LEU A 59 -1.91 -22.50 -4.88
N ALA A 60 -1.07 -23.45 -4.45
CA ALA A 60 0.34 -23.19 -4.14
C ALA A 60 1.10 -22.66 -5.36
N ARG A 61 0.84 -23.21 -6.55
CA ARG A 61 1.43 -22.71 -7.80
C ARG A 61 0.90 -21.33 -8.18
N GLY A 62 -0.40 -21.09 -7.99
CA GLY A 62 -1.02 -19.77 -8.20
C GLY A 62 -0.37 -18.72 -7.32
N LEU A 63 -0.21 -19.02 -6.02
CA LEU A 63 0.47 -18.15 -5.06
C LEU A 63 1.95 -17.94 -5.41
N SER A 64 2.68 -18.96 -5.84
CA SER A 64 4.08 -18.82 -6.27
C SER A 64 4.22 -17.92 -7.50
N THR A 65 3.31 -18.03 -8.47
CA THR A 65 3.29 -17.17 -9.66
C THR A 65 3.01 -15.72 -9.25
N LEU A 66 2.00 -15.53 -8.40
CA LEU A 66 1.59 -14.21 -7.92
C LEU A 66 2.70 -13.54 -7.08
N ALA A 67 3.41 -14.30 -6.25
CA ALA A 67 4.54 -13.82 -5.47
C ALA A 67 5.72 -13.33 -6.34
N THR A 68 5.84 -13.85 -7.56
CA THR A 68 6.89 -13.46 -8.50
C THR A 68 6.46 -12.24 -9.33
N ASN A 69 5.18 -12.16 -9.70
CA ASN A 69 4.65 -11.04 -10.46
C ASN A 69 3.15 -10.82 -10.17
N TRP A 70 2.84 -9.72 -9.50
CA TRP A 70 1.49 -9.34 -9.08
C TRP A 70 0.57 -8.87 -10.22
N SER A 71 1.12 -8.58 -11.41
CA SER A 71 0.35 -8.22 -12.60
C SER A 71 0.09 -9.41 -13.54
N SER A 72 0.65 -10.58 -13.23
CA SER A 72 0.47 -11.77 -14.07
C SER A 72 -0.87 -12.45 -13.83
N SER A 73 -1.53 -12.85 -14.92
CA SER A 73 -2.66 -13.77 -14.83
C SER A 73 -2.18 -15.12 -14.31
N ILE A 74 -2.80 -15.58 -13.23
CA ILE A 74 -2.64 -16.94 -12.71
C ILE A 74 -3.79 -17.85 -13.15
N ALA A 75 -4.67 -17.37 -14.05
CA ALA A 75 -5.83 -18.12 -14.47
C ALA A 75 -5.40 -19.31 -15.35
N THR A 76 -5.76 -20.51 -14.93
CA THR A 76 -5.53 -21.73 -15.71
C THR A 76 -6.81 -22.54 -15.79
N SER A 77 -6.99 -23.24 -16.91
CA SER A 77 -8.12 -24.14 -17.12
C SER A 77 -7.60 -25.55 -17.35
N ASP A 78 -8.14 -26.51 -16.60
CA ASP A 78 -7.92 -27.96 -16.72
C ASP A 78 -6.46 -28.40 -16.84
N VAL A 79 -5.61 -27.90 -15.95
CA VAL A 79 -4.21 -28.32 -15.88
C VAL A 79 -4.13 -29.69 -15.23
N SER A 80 -3.60 -30.69 -15.94
CA SER A 80 -3.45 -32.05 -15.43
C SER A 80 -2.39 -32.13 -14.33
N LEU A 81 -2.72 -32.83 -13.24
CA LEU A 81 -1.81 -33.13 -12.14
C LEU A 81 -2.14 -34.49 -11.53
N GLY A 82 -1.28 -35.48 -11.77
CA GLY A 82 -1.44 -36.84 -11.25
C GLY A 82 -2.71 -37.52 -11.79
N VAL A 83 -3.66 -37.83 -10.90
CA VAL A 83 -4.91 -38.55 -11.22
C VAL A 83 -6.09 -37.63 -11.53
N GLY A 84 -5.87 -36.31 -11.61
CA GLY A 84 -6.93 -35.33 -11.83
C GLY A 84 -6.41 -34.07 -12.54
N SER A 85 -7.21 -33.01 -12.45
CA SER A 85 -6.87 -31.69 -12.98
C SER A 85 -7.19 -30.60 -11.97
N TYR A 86 -6.59 -29.42 -12.16
CA TYR A 86 -6.99 -28.22 -11.45
C TYR A 86 -7.19 -27.03 -12.39
N SER A 87 -8.04 -26.10 -11.97
CA SER A 87 -8.18 -24.78 -12.59
C SER A 87 -7.96 -23.71 -11.53
N THR A 88 -7.28 -22.62 -11.87
CA THR A 88 -7.05 -21.50 -10.96
C THR A 88 -7.70 -20.23 -11.49
N SER A 89 -8.12 -19.36 -10.58
CA SER A 89 -8.61 -18.02 -10.89
C SER A 89 -8.13 -17.01 -9.87
N LEU A 90 -8.16 -15.74 -10.26
CA LEU A 90 -7.76 -14.60 -9.45
C LEU A 90 -8.85 -13.55 -9.53
N ILE A 91 -9.29 -13.07 -8.37
CA ILE A 91 -10.16 -11.90 -8.28
C ILE A 91 -9.39 -10.87 -7.45
N SER A 92 -9.19 -9.69 -8.00
CA SER A 92 -8.56 -8.56 -7.32
C SER A 92 -9.61 -7.53 -6.94
N SER A 93 -9.61 -7.10 -5.68
CA SER A 93 -10.44 -6.00 -5.21
C SER A 93 -9.67 -5.26 -4.12
N GLY A 94 -9.33 -4.01 -4.37
CA GLY A 94 -8.67 -3.15 -3.39
C GLY A 94 -7.41 -3.75 -2.78
N GLY A 95 -6.38 -4.00 -3.60
CA GLY A 95 -5.06 -4.43 -3.14
C GLY A 95 -5.00 -5.83 -2.53
N ARG A 96 -6.17 -6.49 -2.40
CA ARG A 96 -6.35 -7.87 -1.97
C ARG A 96 -6.63 -8.73 -3.19
N TYR A 97 -6.03 -9.91 -3.16
CA TYR A 97 -6.10 -10.91 -4.22
C TYR A 97 -6.68 -12.18 -3.63
N LEU A 98 -7.87 -12.56 -4.09
CA LEU A 98 -8.46 -13.85 -3.79
C LEU A 98 -8.02 -14.84 -4.87
N VAL A 99 -7.09 -15.72 -4.51
CA VAL A 99 -6.66 -16.83 -5.35
C VAL A 99 -7.55 -18.02 -5.07
N SER A 100 -8.16 -18.59 -6.11
CA SER A 100 -9.00 -19.78 -6.01
C SER A 100 -8.43 -20.90 -6.87
N SER A 101 -8.50 -22.14 -6.37
CA SER A 101 -8.18 -23.34 -7.14
C SER A 101 -9.26 -24.40 -6.99
N LEU A 102 -9.79 -24.87 -8.12
CA LEU A 102 -10.74 -25.97 -8.23
C LEU A 102 -9.99 -27.22 -8.69
N GLY A 103 -9.84 -28.21 -7.81
CA GLY A 103 -9.28 -29.52 -8.13
C GLY A 103 -10.38 -30.54 -8.42
N THR A 104 -10.21 -31.37 -9.44
CA THR A 104 -11.18 -32.35 -9.92
C THR A 104 -10.53 -33.71 -10.13
N VAL A 105 -11.14 -34.76 -9.58
CA VAL A 105 -10.76 -36.17 -9.78
C VAL A 105 -12.00 -36.96 -10.18
N ASN A 106 -12.12 -37.29 -11.47
CA ASN A 106 -13.36 -37.80 -12.07
C ASN A 106 -14.53 -36.84 -11.77
N ASP A 107 -15.60 -37.33 -11.15
CA ASP A 107 -16.83 -36.58 -10.87
C ASP A 107 -16.83 -35.85 -9.51
N VAL A 108 -15.67 -35.77 -8.84
CA VAL A 108 -15.54 -35.12 -7.52
C VAL A 108 -14.62 -33.92 -7.64
N SER A 109 -15.15 -32.74 -7.28
CA SER A 109 -14.38 -31.49 -7.25
C SER A 109 -14.33 -30.87 -5.86
N ARG A 110 -13.24 -30.18 -5.56
CA ARG A 110 -13.02 -29.39 -4.34
C ARG A 110 -12.37 -28.06 -4.68
N THR A 111 -12.80 -27.01 -4.00
CA THR A 111 -12.24 -25.67 -4.16
C THR A 111 -11.47 -25.28 -2.89
N VAL A 112 -10.29 -24.70 -3.07
CA VAL A 112 -9.49 -24.10 -1.99
C VAL A 112 -9.14 -22.67 -2.38
N THR A 113 -9.23 -21.75 -1.43
CA THR A 113 -9.01 -20.33 -1.64
C THR A 113 -8.01 -19.77 -0.65
N ALA A 114 -7.22 -18.78 -1.07
CA ALA A 114 -6.38 -17.96 -0.20
C ALA A 114 -6.55 -16.48 -0.55
N GLU A 115 -6.63 -15.65 0.49
CA GLU A 115 -6.57 -14.19 0.36
C GLU A 115 -5.14 -13.73 0.65
N VAL A 116 -4.57 -12.95 -0.26
CA VAL A 116 -3.23 -12.37 -0.09
C VAL A 116 -3.24 -10.88 -0.45
N THR A 117 -2.34 -10.13 0.17
CA THR A 117 -2.16 -8.70 -0.08
C THR A 117 -0.84 -8.51 -0.83
N ALA A 118 -0.84 -7.64 -1.85
CA ALA A 118 0.40 -7.28 -2.54
C ALA A 118 1.43 -6.67 -1.56
N PRO A 119 2.74 -6.82 -1.83
CA PRO A 119 3.79 -6.27 -0.99
C PRO A 119 3.63 -4.75 -0.89
N VAL A 120 3.79 -4.28 0.34
CA VAL A 120 3.77 -2.87 0.72
C VAL A 120 4.83 -2.14 -0.09
N THR A 121 4.43 -1.20 -0.95
CA THR A 121 5.36 -0.36 -1.73
C THR A 121 5.92 0.74 -0.83
N SER A 122 7.10 1.29 -1.16
CA SER A 122 7.68 2.39 -0.38
C SER A 122 7.11 3.73 -0.83
N ALA A 123 6.92 4.67 0.11
CA ALA A 123 6.51 6.04 -0.17
C ALA A 123 7.47 6.75 -1.13
N PHE A 124 8.73 6.31 -1.20
CA PHE A 124 9.74 6.85 -2.11
C PHE A 124 9.49 6.55 -3.59
N ASN A 125 8.58 5.65 -3.92
CA ASN A 125 8.16 5.40 -5.31
C ASN A 125 7.16 6.44 -5.84
N TYR A 126 6.66 7.32 -4.97
CA TYR A 126 5.70 8.36 -5.30
C TYR A 126 6.37 9.73 -5.21
N ALA A 127 5.95 10.65 -6.08
CA ALA A 127 6.34 12.05 -6.01
C ALA A 127 5.74 12.74 -4.79
N LEU A 128 4.50 12.34 -4.47
CA LEU A 128 3.76 12.81 -3.30
C LEU A 128 3.15 11.59 -2.61
N ALA A 129 3.48 11.39 -1.34
CA ALA A 129 2.92 10.33 -0.52
C ALA A 129 2.38 10.91 0.80
N ALA A 130 1.08 10.74 1.03
CA ALA A 130 0.41 11.09 2.27
C ALA A 130 -0.02 9.84 3.03
N GLY A 131 0.24 9.79 4.35
CA GLY A 131 -0.16 8.68 5.20
C GLY A 131 -1.65 8.63 5.45
N SER A 132 -2.35 9.77 5.35
CA SER A 132 -3.81 9.86 5.35
C SER A 132 -4.34 10.39 4.01
N GLU A 133 -4.72 11.65 3.95
CA GLU A 133 -5.34 12.27 2.77
C GLU A 133 -4.31 13.04 1.93
N LEU A 134 -4.43 12.96 0.62
CA LEU A 134 -3.77 13.86 -0.32
C LEU A 134 -4.85 14.74 -0.96
N GLU A 135 -4.89 16.02 -0.59
CA GLU A 135 -5.92 16.96 -1.06
C GLU A 135 -5.29 18.18 -1.72
N PHE A 136 -5.70 18.48 -2.96
CA PHE A 136 -5.31 19.69 -3.67
C PHE A 136 -6.50 20.36 -4.33
N GLU A 137 -6.80 21.59 -3.92
CA GLU A 137 -7.83 22.44 -4.51
C GLU A 137 -7.17 23.59 -5.28
N ILE A 138 -7.13 23.47 -6.61
CA ILE A 138 -6.40 24.39 -7.49
C ILE A 138 -7.33 25.44 -8.10
N VAL A 139 -7.07 26.71 -7.78
CA VAL A 139 -7.82 27.87 -8.28
C VAL A 139 -6.91 28.74 -9.17
N GLY A 140 -7.13 28.68 -10.49
CA GLY A 140 -6.56 29.62 -11.46
C GLY A 140 -5.14 29.33 -11.95
N GLN A 141 -4.51 28.24 -11.52
CA GLN A 141 -3.08 27.93 -11.75
C GLN A 141 -2.82 26.45 -12.07
N SER A 142 -1.55 26.07 -12.21
CA SER A 142 -1.15 24.70 -12.56
C SER A 142 -0.61 23.93 -11.35
N PHE A 143 -1.08 22.70 -11.18
CA PHE A 143 -0.46 21.68 -10.35
C PHE A 143 0.10 20.58 -11.25
N ILE A 144 1.41 20.50 -11.33
CA ILE A 144 2.12 19.63 -12.25
C ILE A 144 3.05 18.70 -11.47
N VAL A 145 2.86 17.40 -11.64
CA VAL A 145 3.76 16.36 -11.18
C VAL A 145 4.34 15.64 -12.39
N THR A 146 5.64 15.78 -12.60
CA THR A 146 6.36 15.19 -13.74
C THR A 146 7.20 14.00 -13.28
N GLY A 147 7.07 12.87 -13.97
CA GLY A 147 7.94 11.70 -13.79
C GLY A 147 7.64 10.84 -12.56
N GLY A 148 6.60 11.14 -11.79
CA GLY A 148 6.23 10.35 -10.61
C GLY A 148 4.73 10.34 -10.33
N ASP A 149 4.37 9.49 -9.37
CA ASP A 149 2.99 9.12 -9.05
C ASP A 149 2.53 9.73 -7.71
N LEU A 150 1.23 9.64 -7.42
CA LEU A 150 0.62 10.13 -6.19
C LEU A 150 0.09 8.96 -5.34
N TYR A 151 0.24 9.10 -4.02
CA TYR A 151 -0.33 8.18 -3.04
C TYR A 151 -1.03 8.91 -1.89
N GLY A 152 -2.27 8.50 -1.58
CA GLY A 152 -2.98 8.82 -0.34
C GLY A 152 -3.33 7.56 0.44
N GLY A 153 -3.10 7.54 1.75
CA GLY A 153 -3.40 6.39 2.61
C GLY A 153 -4.90 6.11 2.79
N GLU A 154 -5.72 7.15 2.78
CA GLU A 154 -7.18 7.08 2.99
C GLU A 154 -7.96 7.65 1.80
N GLU A 155 -7.55 8.80 1.28
CA GLU A 155 -8.22 9.47 0.16
C GLU A 155 -7.21 10.25 -0.69
N VAL A 156 -7.48 10.33 -1.99
CA VAL A 156 -6.87 11.32 -2.87
C VAL A 156 -7.96 12.19 -3.47
N LYS A 157 -7.90 13.49 -3.20
CA LYS A 157 -8.85 14.49 -3.69
C LYS A 157 -8.15 15.58 -4.48
N LEU A 158 -8.51 15.70 -5.76
CA LEU A 158 -7.95 16.69 -6.68
C LEU A 158 -9.09 17.51 -7.30
N GLU A 159 -9.10 18.81 -7.04
CA GLU A 159 -10.12 19.73 -7.55
C GLU A 159 -9.51 20.85 -8.40
N ALA A 160 -10.04 21.07 -9.60
CA ALA A 160 -9.67 22.19 -10.47
C ALA A 160 -10.85 23.18 -10.65
N GLN A 161 -10.84 24.29 -9.90
CA GLN A 161 -12.03 25.14 -9.75
C GLN A 161 -12.12 26.35 -10.69
N ALA A 162 -11.00 26.95 -11.15
CA ALA A 162 -11.03 28.15 -12.01
C ALA A 162 -10.68 27.85 -13.48
N GLY A 163 -11.06 28.75 -14.39
CA GLY A 163 -10.97 28.53 -15.85
C GLY A 163 -9.57 28.24 -16.41
N SER A 164 -8.51 28.68 -15.73
CA SER A 164 -7.11 28.43 -16.06
C SER A 164 -6.47 27.28 -15.25
N SER A 165 -7.21 26.64 -14.34
CA SER A 165 -6.67 25.57 -13.50
C SER A 165 -6.28 24.35 -14.35
N THR A 166 -5.04 23.86 -14.18
CA THR A 166 -4.60 22.58 -14.78
C THR A 166 -4.02 21.66 -13.73
N ILE A 167 -4.36 20.38 -13.81
CA ILE A 167 -3.74 19.33 -13.00
C ILE A 167 -3.15 18.30 -13.96
N THR A 168 -1.86 18.04 -13.87
CA THR A 168 -1.18 17.00 -14.64
C THR A 168 -0.35 16.15 -13.71
N VAL A 169 -0.72 14.88 -13.56
CA VAL A 169 -0.07 13.95 -12.62
C VAL A 169 0.08 12.56 -13.26
N GLY A 170 1.00 11.77 -12.70
CA GLY A 170 1.17 10.36 -13.06
C GLY A 170 0.00 9.48 -12.59
N LYS A 171 0.32 8.24 -12.24
CA LYS A 171 -0.63 7.32 -11.63
C LYS A 171 -1.08 7.86 -10.26
N ILE A 172 -2.31 7.53 -9.87
CA ILE A 172 -2.86 7.81 -8.54
C ILE A 172 -3.23 6.48 -7.87
N ASP A 173 -2.63 6.23 -6.71
CA ASP A 173 -3.01 5.13 -5.81
C ASP A 173 -3.62 5.73 -4.54
N SER A 174 -4.71 5.15 -4.05
CA SER A 174 -5.31 5.52 -2.77
C SER A 174 -5.63 4.28 -1.96
N GLY A 175 -5.33 4.26 -0.67
CA GLY A 175 -5.78 3.19 0.23
C GLY A 175 -7.29 3.17 0.47
N GLY A 176 -8.00 4.23 0.07
CA GLY A 176 -9.46 4.30 0.02
C GLY A 176 -9.94 4.91 -1.30
N GLU A 177 -10.58 6.08 -1.24
CA GLU A 177 -11.29 6.70 -2.38
C GLU A 177 -10.39 7.63 -3.21
N ILE A 178 -10.73 7.83 -4.49
CA ILE A 178 -10.10 8.81 -5.37
C ILE A 178 -11.17 9.74 -5.94
N GLU A 179 -11.22 10.96 -5.42
CA GLU A 179 -12.06 12.03 -5.92
C GLU A 179 -11.29 12.95 -6.86
N VAL A 180 -11.68 12.99 -8.13
CA VAL A 180 -11.10 13.94 -9.10
C VAL A 180 -12.22 14.72 -9.74
N SER A 181 -12.31 16.00 -9.39
CA SER A 181 -13.43 16.86 -9.74
C SER A 181 -12.96 18.24 -10.24
N GLY A 182 -13.87 19.01 -10.81
CA GLY A 182 -13.56 20.33 -11.34
C GLY A 182 -14.04 20.52 -12.78
N SER A 183 -14.04 21.77 -13.24
CA SER A 183 -14.64 22.12 -14.52
C SER A 183 -13.66 22.11 -15.70
N ARG A 184 -12.41 21.67 -15.50
CA ARG A 184 -11.26 21.93 -16.39
C ARG A 184 -10.35 20.73 -16.61
N THR A 185 -9.17 20.98 -17.21
CA THR A 185 -8.22 19.97 -17.66
C THR A 185 -7.51 19.30 -16.49
N ILE A 186 -7.89 18.05 -16.25
CA ILE A 186 -7.19 17.16 -15.34
C ILE A 186 -6.67 15.98 -16.15
N THR A 187 -5.35 15.86 -16.23
CA THR A 187 -4.66 14.74 -16.88
C THR A 187 -4.05 13.85 -15.80
N THR A 188 -4.53 12.62 -15.70
CA THR A 188 -4.00 11.62 -14.77
C THR A 188 -3.62 10.35 -15.51
N GLY A 189 -2.66 9.60 -15.00
CA GLY A 189 -2.48 8.20 -15.36
C GLY A 189 -3.60 7.31 -14.80
N THR A 190 -3.28 6.03 -14.60
CA THR A 190 -4.19 5.06 -13.98
C THR A 190 -4.56 5.48 -12.57
N ARG A 191 -5.82 5.25 -12.18
CA ARG A 191 -6.33 5.48 -10.83
C ARG A 191 -6.65 4.14 -10.18
N THR A 192 -6.14 3.89 -8.99
CA THR A 192 -6.38 2.64 -8.25
C THR A 192 -6.82 2.96 -6.82
N GLU A 193 -8.12 2.83 -6.59
CA GLU A 193 -8.72 2.89 -5.27
C GLU A 193 -8.46 1.61 -4.48
N ASN A 194 -8.50 1.74 -3.16
CA ASN A 194 -8.21 0.67 -2.23
C ASN A 194 -6.84 -0.03 -2.51
N ALA A 195 -5.85 0.70 -3.04
CA ALA A 195 -4.50 0.20 -3.27
C ALA A 195 -3.87 -0.33 -1.96
N PRO A 196 -2.89 -1.25 -2.04
CA PRO A 196 -2.14 -1.69 -0.87
C PRO A 196 -1.57 -0.48 -0.11
N GLN A 197 -1.51 -0.60 1.22
CA GLN A 197 -0.85 0.40 2.04
C GLN A 197 0.63 0.53 1.65
N VAL A 198 1.18 1.72 1.88
CA VAL A 198 2.57 2.07 1.59
C VAL A 198 3.38 2.14 2.90
N THR A 199 4.65 1.70 2.85
CA THR A 199 5.59 1.87 3.97
C THR A 199 6.18 3.27 3.89
N PHE A 200 6.03 4.02 4.98
CA PHE A 200 6.67 5.31 5.15
C PHE A 200 8.09 5.13 5.71
N PRO A 201 9.04 5.99 5.29
CA PRO A 201 10.41 5.91 5.75
C PRO A 201 10.52 6.28 7.23
N MET A 202 11.46 5.65 7.93
CA MET A 202 11.83 6.01 9.29
C MET A 202 13.10 6.85 9.28
N VAL A 203 13.03 8.05 9.86
CA VAL A 203 14.14 9.00 9.95
C VAL A 203 14.84 8.87 11.31
N ASP A 204 16.16 8.69 11.29
CA ASP A 204 17.00 8.75 12.49
C ASP A 204 17.38 10.21 12.79
N PHE A 205 16.57 10.89 13.59
CA PHE A 205 16.84 12.27 14.01
C PHE A 205 18.11 12.40 14.85
N SER A 206 18.54 11.34 15.55
CA SER A 206 19.75 11.37 16.36
C SER A 206 21.02 11.48 15.51
N TYR A 207 21.01 10.85 14.33
CA TYR A 207 22.06 11.01 13.31
C TYR A 207 22.25 12.49 12.94
N TYR A 208 21.19 13.19 12.55
CA TYR A 208 21.24 14.60 12.18
C TYR A 208 21.63 15.52 13.34
N GLN A 209 21.13 15.23 14.54
CA GLN A 209 21.48 15.98 15.73
C GLN A 209 22.99 15.93 16.01
N SER A 210 23.60 14.74 15.91
CA SER A 210 25.03 14.56 16.16
C SER A 210 25.90 15.38 15.19
N ILE A 211 25.53 15.43 13.90
CA ILE A 211 26.20 16.23 12.89
C ILE A 211 26.12 17.72 13.26
N ALA A 212 24.90 18.22 13.53
CA ALA A 212 24.70 19.63 13.85
C ALA A 212 25.41 20.08 15.13
N GLN A 213 25.51 19.19 16.13
CA GLN A 213 26.29 19.45 17.34
C GLN A 213 27.79 19.57 17.03
N SER A 214 28.32 18.70 16.18
CA SER A 214 29.74 18.75 15.78
C SER A 214 30.09 19.98 14.93
N THR A 215 29.12 20.54 14.20
CA THR A 215 29.32 21.69 13.31
C THR A 215 28.83 23.02 13.89
N GLY A 216 28.34 23.05 15.12
CA GLY A 216 27.88 24.28 15.79
C GLY A 216 26.56 24.85 15.26
N THR A 217 25.75 24.03 14.58
CA THR A 217 24.45 24.40 13.98
C THR A 217 23.26 23.70 14.65
N TYR A 218 23.48 23.23 15.88
CA TYR A 218 22.43 22.75 16.78
C TYR A 218 21.85 23.91 17.59
N TYR A 219 20.54 24.08 17.51
CA TYR A 219 19.78 25.03 18.32
C TYR A 219 18.90 24.27 19.31
N SER A 220 19.08 24.54 20.61
CA SER A 220 18.37 23.83 21.68
C SER A 220 16.91 24.24 21.88
N ALA A 221 16.43 25.24 21.14
CA ALA A 221 15.08 25.78 21.17
C ALA A 221 14.69 26.26 19.77
N SER A 222 13.43 26.68 19.60
CA SER A 222 12.90 27.22 18.35
C SER A 222 13.77 28.33 17.76
N LYS A 223 13.86 28.39 16.43
CA LYS A 223 14.74 29.29 15.69
C LYS A 223 14.00 29.97 14.54
N THR A 224 14.09 31.29 14.48
CA THR A 224 13.57 32.08 13.37
C THR A 224 14.73 32.53 12.48
N PHE A 225 14.67 32.20 11.20
CA PHE A 225 15.56 32.70 10.16
C PHE A 225 14.89 33.84 9.40
N SER A 226 15.63 34.94 9.24
CA SER A 226 15.13 36.22 8.73
C SER A 226 16.23 36.93 7.95
N THR A 227 15.98 38.16 7.49
CA THR A 227 16.98 38.98 6.78
C THR A 227 18.23 39.25 7.59
N THR A 228 18.14 39.26 8.92
CA THR A 228 19.26 39.52 9.84
C THR A 228 19.87 38.25 10.43
N ASN A 229 19.22 37.10 10.23
CA ASN A 229 19.67 35.82 10.75
C ASN A 229 19.47 34.75 9.68
N SER A 230 20.47 34.59 8.81
CA SER A 230 20.42 33.67 7.68
C SER A 230 20.56 32.21 8.11
N ILE A 231 20.00 31.29 7.32
CA ILE A 231 20.22 29.86 7.52
C ILE A 231 21.69 29.54 7.21
N PRO A 232 22.46 28.95 8.14
CA PRO A 232 23.85 28.62 7.88
C PRO A 232 23.98 27.42 6.93
N SER A 233 25.11 27.34 6.23
CA SER A 233 25.53 26.17 5.43
C SER A 233 26.84 25.60 5.99
N PRO A 234 26.80 24.83 7.09
CA PRO A 234 27.99 24.28 7.75
C PRO A 234 28.64 23.14 6.94
N ASP A 235 29.86 22.73 7.30
CA ASP A 235 30.61 21.67 6.60
C ASP A 235 29.95 20.27 6.67
N GLY A 236 29.05 20.05 7.64
CA GLY A 236 28.18 18.86 7.71
C GLY A 236 26.83 19.00 7.00
N ARG A 237 26.52 20.19 6.49
CA ARG A 237 25.29 20.53 5.76
C ARG A 237 24.00 20.17 6.52
N VAL A 238 24.02 20.23 7.86
CA VAL A 238 22.82 20.01 8.69
C VAL A 238 22.62 21.19 9.63
N VAL A 239 21.39 21.69 9.67
CA VAL A 239 20.89 22.64 10.67
C VAL A 239 19.81 21.93 11.48
N PHE A 240 20.03 21.79 12.78
CA PHE A 240 19.13 21.05 13.66
C PHE A 240 18.54 21.97 14.72
N VAL A 241 17.21 21.97 14.82
CA VAL A 241 16.46 22.80 15.76
C VAL A 241 15.60 21.90 16.63
N ASN A 242 15.92 21.86 17.92
CA ASN A 242 15.10 21.18 18.93
C ASN A 242 13.91 22.07 19.33
N GLY A 243 13.00 22.27 18.38
CA GLY A 243 11.85 23.16 18.49
C GLY A 243 11.27 23.45 17.11
N ASN A 244 10.59 24.57 16.98
CA ASN A 244 10.01 25.02 15.71
C ASN A 244 11.02 25.84 14.90
N VAL A 245 10.95 25.71 13.58
CA VAL A 245 11.67 26.56 12.64
C VAL A 245 10.69 27.52 12.00
N THR A 246 11.05 28.80 11.95
CA THR A 246 10.30 29.80 11.18
C THR A 246 11.24 30.45 10.18
N ILE A 247 10.88 30.47 8.91
CA ILE A 247 11.61 31.16 7.85
C ILE A 247 10.72 32.32 7.40
N SER A 248 11.05 33.53 7.85
CA SER A 248 10.19 34.72 7.74
C SER A 248 10.64 35.71 6.67
N ALA A 249 11.65 35.36 5.87
CA ALA A 249 12.18 36.17 4.78
C ALA A 249 12.86 35.25 3.76
N SER A 250 13.18 35.77 2.56
CA SER A 250 13.90 34.97 1.56
C SER A 250 15.21 34.42 2.14
N GLN A 251 15.41 33.11 1.99
CA GLN A 251 16.59 32.39 2.45
C GLN A 251 17.11 31.47 1.35
N SER A 252 18.42 31.23 1.35
CA SER A 252 19.03 30.19 0.53
C SER A 252 20.03 29.41 1.36
N THR A 253 19.99 28.09 1.28
CA THR A 253 20.94 27.22 1.98
C THR A 253 21.18 25.93 1.20
N THR A 254 22.36 25.35 1.40
CA THR A 254 22.68 23.99 0.94
C THR A 254 22.66 22.98 2.10
N ALA A 255 22.04 23.34 3.23
CA ALA A 255 21.92 22.46 4.38
C ALA A 255 20.54 21.81 4.46
N THR A 256 20.49 20.57 4.94
CA THR A 256 19.28 19.95 5.46
C THR A 256 18.79 20.73 6.68
N ILE A 257 17.50 21.08 6.67
CA ILE A 257 16.84 21.68 7.82
C ILE A 257 16.09 20.59 8.57
N VAL A 258 16.41 20.41 9.84
CA VAL A 258 15.78 19.42 10.72
C VAL A 258 15.13 20.14 11.89
N ALA A 259 13.85 19.90 12.10
CA ALA A 259 13.10 20.38 13.24
C ALA A 259 12.48 19.21 14.01
N ILE A 260 12.53 19.25 15.34
CA ILE A 260 11.72 18.33 16.14
C ILE A 260 10.23 18.72 16.05
N GLY A 261 9.96 20.03 16.12
CA GLY A 261 8.64 20.61 15.93
C GLY A 261 8.32 20.92 14.47
N SER A 262 7.55 21.99 14.26
CA SER A 262 7.07 22.39 12.93
C SER A 262 8.06 23.26 12.17
N ILE A 263 8.00 23.26 10.84
CA ILE A 263 8.70 24.21 9.97
C ILE A 263 7.65 25.10 9.30
N THR A 264 7.76 26.41 9.48
CA THR A 264 6.86 27.38 8.85
C THR A 264 7.65 28.31 7.95
N ILE A 265 7.22 28.40 6.68
CA ILE A 265 7.81 29.29 5.67
C ILE A 265 6.79 30.37 5.36
N SER A 266 7.05 31.58 5.85
CA SER A 266 6.07 32.67 5.87
C SER A 266 6.52 33.99 5.26
N GLY A 267 7.76 34.09 4.75
CA GLY A 267 8.19 35.28 4.03
C GLY A 267 9.18 34.99 2.91
N GLY A 268 8.93 35.58 1.74
CA GLY A 268 9.80 35.52 0.57
C GLY A 268 10.00 34.10 0.01
N THR A 269 10.98 33.94 -0.89
CA THR A 269 11.31 32.64 -1.49
C THR A 269 12.41 31.97 -0.69
N THR A 270 12.17 30.74 -0.27
CA THR A 270 13.16 29.88 0.39
C THR A 270 13.71 28.84 -0.59
N THR A 271 15.02 28.80 -0.78
CA THR A 271 15.71 27.82 -1.61
C THR A 271 16.57 26.88 -0.76
N ILE A 272 16.32 25.57 -0.84
CA ILE A 272 17.03 24.55 -0.07
C ILE A 272 17.55 23.47 -1.04
N SER A 273 18.87 23.38 -1.20
CA SER A 273 19.50 22.44 -2.14
C SER A 273 20.69 21.74 -1.47
N PRO A 274 20.44 20.76 -0.59
CA PRO A 274 21.50 19.97 0.03
C PRO A 274 22.13 18.99 -0.98
N PRO A 275 23.25 18.34 -0.62
CA PRO A 275 23.80 17.24 -1.40
C PRO A 275 22.76 16.12 -1.59
N SER A 276 22.81 15.40 -2.72
CA SER A 276 21.84 14.35 -3.08
C SER A 276 21.75 13.18 -2.11
N THR A 277 22.72 13.03 -1.20
CA THR A 277 22.74 12.01 -0.15
C THR A 277 22.02 12.44 1.14
N GLN A 278 21.45 13.64 1.15
CA GLN A 278 20.76 14.24 2.29
C GLN A 278 19.37 14.77 1.87
N PRO A 279 18.37 14.69 2.76
CA PRO A 279 17.06 15.29 2.53
C PRO A 279 17.13 16.81 2.65
N ALA A 280 16.14 17.52 2.12
CA ALA A 280 16.05 18.97 2.22
C ALA A 280 15.49 19.43 3.56
N MET A 281 14.34 18.87 3.95
CA MET A 281 13.61 19.28 5.15
C MET A 281 13.03 18.07 5.85
N LEU A 282 13.18 18.04 7.17
CA LEU A 282 12.68 16.98 8.04
C LEU A 282 11.98 17.58 9.25
N THR A 283 10.77 17.12 9.57
CA THR A 283 10.14 17.31 10.88
C THR A 283 9.93 15.97 11.58
N GLN A 284 10.13 15.90 12.90
CA GLN A 284 9.88 14.64 13.63
C GLN A 284 8.40 14.42 13.92
N THR A 285 7.74 15.42 14.51
CA THR A 285 6.31 15.34 14.86
C THR A 285 5.51 16.54 14.38
N GLY A 286 6.20 17.56 13.83
CA GLY A 286 5.58 18.80 13.42
C GLY A 286 5.06 18.79 11.99
N THR A 287 4.28 19.82 11.67
CA THR A 287 3.79 20.11 10.33
C THR A 287 4.79 20.99 9.58
N ILE A 288 4.93 20.78 8.27
CA ILE A 288 5.60 21.74 7.39
C ILE A 288 4.52 22.60 6.73
N THR A 289 4.59 23.91 6.90
CA THR A 289 3.62 24.85 6.34
C THR A 289 4.31 25.88 5.46
N VAL A 290 3.86 26.02 4.22
CA VAL A 290 4.23 27.12 3.32
C VAL A 290 3.02 28.04 3.20
N SER A 291 3.13 29.25 3.74
CA SER A 291 2.02 30.22 3.73
C SER A 291 2.51 31.65 3.81
N GLY A 292 2.22 32.49 2.81
CA GLY A 292 2.62 33.90 2.79
C GLY A 292 1.63 34.82 3.50
N THR A 293 2.16 35.89 4.11
CA THR A 293 1.38 36.83 4.93
C THR A 293 0.74 37.96 4.10
N GLY A 294 0.11 37.63 2.96
CA GLY A 294 -0.64 38.59 2.12
C GLY A 294 -0.17 38.65 0.66
N ALA A 295 -0.98 39.26 -0.21
CA ALA A 295 -0.75 39.29 -1.66
C ALA A 295 0.56 39.99 -2.07
N SER A 296 1.06 40.91 -1.24
CA SER A 296 2.30 41.66 -1.49
C SER A 296 3.57 40.96 -1.00
N ASN A 297 3.44 39.89 -0.19
CA ASN A 297 4.57 39.10 0.32
C ASN A 297 4.23 37.59 0.28
N PRO A 298 4.09 36.99 -0.92
CA PRO A 298 3.85 35.56 -1.03
C PRO A 298 5.08 34.76 -0.59
N SER A 299 4.87 33.62 0.04
CA SER A 299 5.96 32.67 0.36
C SER A 299 6.24 31.77 -0.83
N GLY A 300 7.49 31.62 -1.25
CA GLY A 300 7.90 30.66 -2.27
C GLY A 300 8.79 29.56 -1.68
N LEU A 301 8.81 28.41 -2.34
CA LEU A 301 9.68 27.30 -1.94
C LEU A 301 10.31 26.65 -3.17
N SER A 302 11.63 26.53 -3.19
CA SER A 302 12.38 25.79 -4.20
C SER A 302 13.29 24.79 -3.50
N VAL A 303 13.02 23.51 -3.69
CA VAL A 303 13.70 22.44 -2.96
C VAL A 303 14.26 21.40 -3.92
N THR A 304 15.49 20.94 -3.65
CA THR A 304 16.04 19.73 -4.27
C THR A 304 16.11 18.62 -3.22
N GLY A 305 15.54 17.44 -3.51
CA GLY A 305 15.58 16.27 -2.65
C GLY A 305 14.28 16.02 -1.86
N LEU A 306 14.40 15.26 -0.77
CA LEU A 306 13.25 14.83 0.03
C LEU A 306 12.76 15.93 0.99
N ILE A 307 11.47 16.20 0.97
CA ILE A 307 10.75 16.85 2.06
C ILE A 307 10.01 15.76 2.84
N TYR A 308 10.29 15.65 4.13
CA TYR A 308 9.62 14.71 5.03
C TYR A 308 8.94 15.47 6.16
N SER A 309 7.63 15.25 6.30
CA SER A 309 6.86 15.73 7.44
C SER A 309 6.45 14.57 8.34
N GLY A 310 6.75 14.71 9.63
CA GLY A 310 6.29 13.78 10.66
C GLY A 310 4.79 13.89 10.99
N ASN A 311 4.14 14.98 10.56
CA ASN A 311 2.70 15.15 10.61
C ASN A 311 2.20 15.57 9.22
N ASN A 312 1.64 16.78 9.07
CA ASN A 312 1.09 17.23 7.80
C ASN A 312 2.12 18.03 6.97
N PHE A 313 1.91 18.09 5.65
CA PHE A 313 2.54 19.08 4.78
C PHE A 313 1.43 19.92 4.16
N THR A 314 1.46 21.22 4.40
CA THR A 314 0.38 22.13 4.02
C THR A 314 0.93 23.30 3.21
N ILE A 315 0.38 23.52 2.03
CA ILE A 315 0.51 24.75 1.27
C ILE A 315 -0.83 25.48 1.39
N THR A 316 -0.83 26.68 1.97
CA THR A 316 -2.08 27.42 2.20
C THR A 316 -1.85 28.93 2.16
N GLY A 317 -2.88 29.69 1.81
CA GLY A 317 -2.78 31.14 1.70
C GLY A 317 -1.79 31.57 0.61
N ASN A 318 -1.55 32.87 0.48
CA ASN A 318 -0.82 33.41 -0.68
C ASN A 318 0.60 32.83 -0.78
N HIS A 319 0.98 32.33 -1.95
CA HIS A 319 2.32 31.77 -2.17
C HIS A 319 2.83 32.06 -3.58
N HIS A 320 4.15 32.20 -3.69
CA HIS A 320 4.84 32.17 -4.97
C HIS A 320 4.98 30.72 -5.43
N THR A 321 5.63 30.52 -6.57
CA THR A 321 5.85 29.19 -7.14
C THR A 321 6.49 28.27 -6.10
N VAL A 322 5.90 27.09 -5.94
CA VAL A 322 6.48 26.01 -5.15
C VAL A 322 7.03 24.98 -6.14
N THR A 323 8.34 24.78 -6.10
CA THR A 323 9.05 23.81 -6.96
C THR A 323 9.81 22.83 -6.09
N VAL A 324 9.56 21.53 -6.31
CA VAL A 324 10.31 20.46 -5.66
C VAL A 324 10.89 19.54 -6.72
N ASP A 325 12.21 19.55 -6.85
CA ASP A 325 12.98 18.59 -7.65
C ASP A 325 13.36 17.42 -6.73
N GLY A 326 12.43 16.49 -6.54
CA GLY A 326 12.51 15.45 -5.52
C GLY A 326 11.14 14.85 -5.22
N LEU A 327 10.84 14.63 -3.94
CA LEU A 327 9.53 14.15 -3.51
C LEU A 327 9.13 14.70 -2.15
N ILE A 328 7.83 14.60 -1.85
CA ILE A 328 7.25 14.98 -0.57
C ILE A 328 6.61 13.75 0.08
N VAL A 329 7.02 13.47 1.31
CA VAL A 329 6.44 12.42 2.15
C VAL A 329 5.86 13.07 3.39
N SER A 330 4.56 12.86 3.62
CA SER A 330 3.84 13.36 4.79
C SER A 330 3.25 12.16 5.54
N HIS A 331 3.57 11.99 6.82
CA HIS A 331 2.98 10.92 7.63
C HIS A 331 1.48 11.12 7.89
N GLY A 332 1.02 12.37 7.89
CA GLY A 332 -0.39 12.71 7.96
C GLY A 332 -0.92 13.15 6.60
N LYS A 333 -1.65 14.26 6.61
CA LYS A 333 -2.26 14.86 5.43
C LYS A 333 -1.23 15.61 4.58
N LEU A 334 -1.39 15.55 3.26
CA LEU A 334 -0.68 16.40 2.32
C LEU A 334 -1.73 17.28 1.63
N GLU A 335 -1.70 18.57 1.93
CA GLU A 335 -2.76 19.49 1.55
C GLU A 335 -2.22 20.70 0.79
N GLY A 336 -2.93 21.08 -0.26
CA GLY A 336 -2.77 22.36 -0.92
C GLY A 336 -4.11 23.07 -1.09
N ASP A 337 -4.31 24.13 -0.31
CA ASP A 337 -5.46 25.04 -0.41
C ASP A 337 -5.02 26.37 -1.06
N TYR A 338 -5.56 26.64 -2.25
CA TYR A 338 -5.21 27.79 -3.09
C TYR A 338 -6.33 28.84 -3.11
N SER A 339 -7.15 28.93 -2.05
CA SER A 339 -8.31 29.81 -1.93
C SER A 339 -8.04 31.32 -1.79
N GLY A 340 -6.78 31.76 -1.67
CA GLY A 340 -6.44 33.18 -1.55
C GLY A 340 -6.28 33.92 -2.89
N SER A 341 -5.77 35.15 -2.84
CA SER A 341 -5.83 36.08 -3.98
C SER A 341 -4.56 36.13 -4.85
N ALA A 342 -3.44 35.57 -4.36
CA ALA A 342 -2.16 35.56 -5.06
C ALA A 342 -1.42 34.22 -4.82
N HIS A 343 -1.58 33.31 -5.77
CA HIS A 343 -0.95 31.99 -5.79
C HIS A 343 -0.34 31.73 -7.15
N ASN A 344 0.74 30.96 -7.21
CA ASN A 344 1.40 30.53 -8.45
C ASN A 344 1.42 29.01 -8.55
N ASP A 345 2.02 28.48 -9.60
CA ASP A 345 2.08 27.05 -9.87
C ASP A 345 2.78 26.24 -8.76
N LEU A 346 2.29 25.02 -8.54
CA LEU A 346 2.99 23.95 -7.82
C LEU A 346 3.57 22.97 -8.84
N THR A 347 4.88 22.81 -8.83
CA THR A 347 5.59 21.87 -9.71
C THR A 347 6.41 20.90 -8.89
N ILE A 348 6.16 19.61 -9.08
CA ILE A 348 6.97 18.53 -8.51
C ILE A 348 7.62 17.78 -9.68
N ASN A 349 8.95 17.84 -9.76
CA ASN A 349 9.72 17.02 -10.68
C ASN A 349 10.25 15.83 -9.89
N TYR A 350 9.66 14.67 -10.08
CA TYR A 350 10.03 13.49 -9.31
C TYR A 350 11.47 13.09 -9.60
N VAL A 351 12.25 13.00 -8.53
CA VAL A 351 13.59 12.42 -8.53
C VAL A 351 13.65 11.43 -7.39
N ASN A 352 13.87 10.15 -7.72
CA ASN A 352 14.08 9.13 -6.70
C ASN A 352 15.32 9.51 -5.87
N PRO A 353 15.22 9.60 -4.53
CA PRO A 353 16.28 10.13 -3.69
C PRO A 353 17.43 9.14 -3.51
N GLY A 354 17.28 7.90 -3.98
CA GLY A 354 18.24 6.81 -3.77
C GLY A 354 18.47 6.57 -2.28
N ASN A 355 19.74 6.41 -1.90
CA ASN A 355 20.13 6.21 -0.51
C ASN A 355 20.33 7.55 0.20
N LEU A 356 19.41 7.89 1.09
CA LEU A 356 19.53 9.04 1.98
C LEU A 356 20.16 8.63 3.32
N SER A 357 21.13 9.42 3.78
CA SER A 357 21.79 9.19 5.05
C SER A 357 20.80 9.31 6.21
N GLY A 358 20.86 8.42 7.21
CA GLY A 358 19.98 8.51 8.38
C GLY A 358 18.48 8.30 8.09
N ILE A 359 18.12 7.71 6.95
CA ILE A 359 16.73 7.35 6.63
C ILE A 359 16.68 5.88 6.18
N SER A 360 15.71 5.13 6.70
CA SER A 360 15.45 3.72 6.39
C SER A 360 14.01 3.52 5.90
N GLY A 361 13.70 2.38 5.27
CA GLY A 361 12.35 2.09 4.74
C GLY A 361 12.08 2.63 3.33
N GLY A 362 13.05 3.33 2.74
CA GLY A 362 13.12 3.59 1.29
C GLY A 362 13.66 2.37 0.59
N SER A 363 12.83 1.41 0.19
CA SER A 363 13.34 0.22 -0.50
C SER A 363 14.01 0.61 -1.82
N ASN A 364 15.21 0.08 -2.05
CA ASN A 364 15.87 0.00 -3.34
C ASN A 364 14.90 -0.49 -4.43
N SER A 365 14.35 0.43 -5.22
CA SER A 365 13.87 0.11 -6.56
C SER A 365 14.85 0.71 -7.55
N THR A 366 15.94 0.00 -7.83
CA THR A 366 16.84 0.30 -8.95
C THR A 366 16.22 0.08 -10.32
N THR A 367 14.89 -0.09 -10.40
CA THR A 367 14.14 -0.17 -11.65
C THR A 367 12.68 0.19 -11.37
N ILE A 368 12.38 1.49 -11.28
CA ILE A 368 11.09 1.93 -11.82
C ILE A 368 11.25 1.74 -13.32
N ALA A 369 10.62 0.70 -13.87
CA ALA A 369 10.41 0.63 -15.29
C ALA A 369 9.62 1.90 -15.64
N SER A 370 10.31 2.85 -16.26
CA SER A 370 9.69 3.99 -16.92
C SER A 370 8.50 3.48 -17.70
N TYR A 371 7.29 3.81 -17.26
CA TYR A 371 6.12 3.70 -18.13
C TYR A 371 6.29 4.78 -19.18
N ASN A 372 6.88 4.38 -20.30
CA ASN A 372 6.88 5.15 -21.51
C ASN A 372 5.50 5.05 -22.17
N SER A 373 5.08 6.21 -22.68
CA SER A 373 3.96 6.54 -23.59
C SER A 373 2.55 6.40 -23.05
#